data_AF-A0A445BHL5-F1
#
_entry.id   AF-A0A445BHL5-F1
#
_cell.length_a   1.000
_cell.length_b   1.000
_cell.length_c   1.000
_cell.angle_alpha   90.00
_cell.angle_beta   90.00
_cell.angle_gamma   90.00
#
_symmetry.space_group_name_H-M   'P 1'
#
loop_
_entity.id
_entity.type
_entity.pdbx_description
1 polymer ?
#
loop_
_entity_poly.entity_id
_entity_poly.type
_entity_poly.pdbx_seq_one_letter_code
_entity_poly.pdbx_strand_id
1 'polypeptide(L)'
;MPDKKDFGYSFPCNGLGRGGTCDILAWDAFYLAVFWMLNMIGWVIFYWYWKHITLWHGNILQFNESSTYLMGWLRDYLWLNSS
;
A
#
# COMPACT_ATOMS: atom_id res chain seq x y z
N MET A 1 4.22 17.32 20.61
CA MET A 1 4.54 16.84 21.97
C MET A 1 6.06 16.86 22.13
N PRO A 2 6.63 17.95 22.68
CA PRO A 2 8.08 18.15 22.79
C PRO A 2 8.78 17.16 23.72
N ASP A 3 8.05 16.70 24.74
CA ASP A 3 8.41 15.74 25.78
C ASP A 3 8.19 14.27 25.36
N LYS A 4 8.00 13.98 24.07
CA LYS A 4 7.66 12.63 23.57
C LYS A 4 8.67 11.56 23.98
N LYS A 5 9.96 11.92 24.09
CA LYS A 5 11.04 11.00 24.48
C LYS A 5 10.83 10.38 25.87
N ASP A 6 10.13 11.06 26.76
CA ASP A 6 10.00 10.65 28.17
C ASP A 6 8.90 9.58 28.37
N PHE A 7 8.06 9.34 27.35
CA PHE A 7 6.95 8.37 27.38
C PHE A 7 7.34 7.02 26.75
N GLY A 8 8.57 6.88 26.26
CA GLY A 8 9.04 5.69 25.57
C GLY A 8 8.52 5.55 24.13
N TYR A 9 8.72 4.37 23.55
CA TYR A 9 8.43 4.10 22.14
C TYR A 9 6.94 3.82 21.86
N SER A 10 6.22 3.24 22.83
CA SER A 10 4.81 2.87 22.70
C SER A 10 3.98 3.31 23.93
N PHE A 11 2.97 4.16 23.72
CA PHE A 11 2.05 4.66 24.76
C PHE A 11 0.73 5.17 24.13
N PRO A 12 -0.47 4.85 24.66
CA PRO A 12 -1.74 4.99 23.92
C PRO A 12 -2.05 6.38 23.36
N CYS A 13 -1.84 7.44 24.13
CA CYS A 13 -1.97 8.84 23.73
C CYS A 13 -1.44 9.75 24.83
N ASN A 14 -1.34 11.06 24.59
CA ASN A 14 -1.12 12.08 25.63
C ASN A 14 -2.42 12.87 25.91
N GLY A 15 -3.52 12.14 26.07
CA GLY A 15 -4.84 12.66 26.42
C GLY A 15 -5.59 13.40 25.29
N LEU A 16 -6.81 13.82 25.60
CA LEU A 16 -7.73 14.56 24.70
C LEU A 16 -7.44 16.07 24.63
N GLY A 17 -6.54 16.57 25.47
CA GLY A 17 -6.16 17.98 25.49
C GLY A 17 -5.49 18.44 24.19
N ARG A 18 -5.42 19.76 23.97
CA ARG A 18 -4.74 20.39 22.82
C ARG A 18 -5.26 19.94 21.42
N GLY A 19 -6.53 19.54 21.33
CA GLY A 19 -7.15 19.08 20.08
C GLY A 19 -7.05 17.57 19.83
N GLY A 20 -6.54 16.80 20.79
CA GLY A 20 -6.37 15.35 20.69
C GLY A 20 -4.95 14.96 20.25
N THR A 21 -4.50 13.80 20.72
CA THR A 21 -3.14 13.28 20.47
C THR A 21 -3.14 11.82 20.00
N CYS A 22 -4.21 11.41 19.30
CA CYS A 22 -4.29 10.10 18.67
C CYS A 22 -3.13 9.90 17.69
N ASP A 23 -2.62 8.67 17.59
CA ASP A 23 -1.59 8.27 16.63
C ASP A 23 -0.27 9.07 16.69
N ILE A 24 0.06 9.64 17.86
CA ILE A 24 1.23 10.54 18.02
C ILE A 24 2.55 9.80 18.31
N LEU A 25 2.49 8.55 18.76
CA LEU A 25 3.64 7.80 19.24
C LEU A 25 4.48 7.22 18.07
N ALA A 26 5.75 6.89 18.32
CA ALA A 26 6.66 6.43 17.26
C ALA A 26 6.28 5.05 16.68
N TRP A 27 5.77 4.16 17.52
CA TRP A 27 5.14 2.90 17.10
C TRP A 27 3.88 3.07 16.22
N ASP A 28 3.04 4.11 16.39
CA ASP A 28 1.87 4.32 15.53
C ASP A 28 2.31 4.76 14.13
N ALA A 29 3.40 5.54 14.04
CA ALA A 29 4.04 5.83 12.76
C ALA A 29 4.59 4.56 12.09
N PHE A 30 5.19 3.64 12.85
CA PHE A 30 5.62 2.33 12.31
C PHE A 30 4.41 1.50 11.84
N TYR A 31 3.35 1.40 12.64
CA TYR A 31 2.11 0.73 12.30
C TYR A 31 1.51 1.28 10.99
N LEU A 32 1.37 2.61 10.87
CA LEU A 32 0.91 3.26 9.64
C LEU A 32 1.85 3.04 8.46
N ALA A 33 3.17 3.03 8.70
CA ALA A 33 4.15 2.76 7.66
C ALA A 33 4.04 1.34 7.09
N VAL A 34 3.62 0.34 7.88
CA VAL A 34 3.39 -1.03 7.38
C VAL A 34 2.27 -1.08 6.34
N PHE A 35 1.18 -0.31 6.51
CA PHE A 35 0.12 -0.24 5.49
C PHE A 35 0.65 0.31 4.17
N TRP A 36 1.42 1.40 4.23
CA TRP A 36 2.04 1.98 3.05
C TRP A 36 3.05 1.04 2.41
N MET A 37 3.87 0.37 3.21
CA MET A 37 4.84 -0.60 2.74
C MET A 37 4.15 -1.74 1.98
N LEU A 38 3.12 -2.36 2.56
CA LEU A 38 2.39 -3.45 1.93
C LEU A 38 1.66 -2.98 0.66
N ASN A 39 1.09 -1.77 0.66
CA ASN A 39 0.49 -1.19 -0.53
C ASN A 39 1.52 -1.04 -1.65
N MET A 40 2.64 -0.36 -1.38
CA MET A 40 3.71 -0.12 -2.37
C MET A 40 4.31 -1.42 -2.91
N ILE A 41 4.57 -2.40 -2.04
CA ILE A 41 5.03 -3.73 -2.45
C ILE A 41 3.98 -4.41 -3.33
N GLY A 42 2.69 -4.32 -2.96
CA GLY A 42 1.58 -4.84 -3.75
C GLY A 42 1.54 -4.28 -5.17
N TRP A 43 1.65 -2.96 -5.34
CA TRP A 43 1.70 -2.31 -6.66
C TRP A 43 2.85 -2.82 -7.52
N VAL A 44 4.06 -2.94 -6.95
CA VAL A 44 5.25 -3.41 -7.68
C VAL A 44 5.09 -4.87 -8.11
N ILE A 45 4.57 -5.73 -7.22
CA ILE A 45 4.36 -7.15 -7.53
C ILE A 45 3.27 -7.31 -8.60
N PHE A 46 2.15 -6.58 -8.50
CA PHE A 46 1.08 -6.61 -9.50
C PHE A 46 1.57 -6.18 -10.88
N TYR A 47 2.35 -5.10 -10.95
CA TYR A 47 2.98 -4.67 -12.19
C TYR A 47 3.88 -5.75 -12.78
N TRP A 48 4.78 -6.30 -11.96
CA TRP A 48 5.72 -7.32 -12.40
C TRP A 48 4.97 -8.56 -12.92
N TYR A 49 4.02 -9.05 -12.14
CA TYR A 49 3.27 -10.24 -12.48
C TYR A 49 2.48 -10.07 -13.78
N TRP A 50 1.73 -8.98 -13.93
CA TRP A 50 0.90 -8.78 -15.12
C TRP A 50 1.73 -8.56 -16.38
N LYS A 51 2.88 -7.88 -16.27
CA LYS A 51 3.81 -7.75 -17.39
C LYS A 51 4.41 -9.09 -17.81
N HIS A 52 4.75 -9.96 -16.86
CA HIS A 52 5.32 -11.26 -17.18
C HIS A 52 4.30 -12.27 -17.70
N ILE A 53 3.06 -12.28 -17.17
CA ILE A 53 2.05 -13.22 -17.66
C ILE A 53 1.64 -12.93 -19.11
N THR A 54 1.58 -11.65 -19.49
CA THR A 54 1.28 -11.22 -20.87
C THR A 54 2.42 -11.52 -21.84
N LEU A 55 3.68 -11.46 -21.37
CA LEU A 55 4.84 -11.94 -22.11
C LEU A 55 4.78 -13.47 -22.31
N TRP A 56 4.49 -14.24 -21.26
CA TRP A 56 4.44 -15.71 -21.35
C TRP A 56 3.27 -16.22 -22.19
N HIS A 57 2.14 -15.51 -22.22
CA HIS A 57 1.02 -15.79 -23.14
C HIS A 57 1.27 -15.33 -24.58
N GLY A 58 2.37 -14.61 -24.85
CA GLY A 58 2.66 -14.05 -26.18
C GLY A 58 1.77 -12.88 -26.60
N ASN A 59 0.96 -12.32 -25.68
CA ASN A 59 0.05 -11.19 -25.95
C ASN A 59 0.51 -9.92 -25.21
N ILE A 60 1.61 -9.34 -25.66
CA ILE A 60 2.22 -8.14 -25.06
C ILE A 60 1.33 -6.89 -25.23
N LEU A 61 0.54 -6.84 -26.31
CA LEU A 61 -0.36 -5.71 -26.61
C LEU A 61 -1.40 -5.50 -25.51
N GLN A 62 -1.89 -6.59 -24.90
CA GLN A 62 -2.85 -6.52 -23.80
C GLN A 62 -2.33 -5.64 -22.66
N PHE A 63 -1.10 -5.85 -22.21
CA PHE A 63 -0.52 -5.02 -21.14
C PHE A 63 -0.32 -3.58 -21.58
N ASN A 64 0.21 -3.35 -22.78
CA ASN A 64 0.52 -2.00 -23.26
C ASN A 64 -0.72 -1.11 -23.41
N GLU A 65 -1.85 -1.67 -23.83
CA GLU A 65 -3.09 -0.90 -24.01
C GLU A 65 -3.89 -0.77 -22.71
N SER A 66 -4.08 -1.88 -21.98
CA SER A 66 -5.00 -1.91 -20.82
C SER A 66 -4.37 -1.42 -19.51
N SER A 67 -3.04 -1.40 -19.37
CA SER A 67 -2.40 -0.94 -18.12
C SER A 67 -2.46 0.57 -17.87
N THR A 68 -2.83 1.35 -18.89
CA THR A 68 -2.88 2.83 -18.83
C THR A 68 -4.06 3.37 -18.03
N TYR A 69 -5.06 2.53 -17.72
CA TYR A 69 -6.25 2.91 -16.96
C TYR A 69 -6.61 1.83 -15.93
N LEU A 70 -7.12 2.24 -14.76
CA LEU A 70 -7.37 1.33 -13.63
C LEU A 70 -8.38 0.21 -13.92
N MET A 71 -9.34 0.44 -14.83
CA MET A 71 -10.29 -0.62 -15.20
C MET A 71 -9.63 -1.82 -15.90
N GLY A 72 -8.51 -1.61 -16.60
CA GLY A 72 -7.75 -2.72 -17.20
C GLY A 72 -7.11 -3.60 -16.12
N TRP A 73 -6.58 -3.00 -15.06
CA TRP A 73 -6.05 -3.75 -13.90
C TRP A 73 -7.12 -4.57 -13.18
N LEU A 74 -8.35 -4.04 -13.06
CA LEU A 74 -9.45 -4.76 -12.42
C LEU A 74 -9.98 -5.91 -13.30
N ARG A 75 -10.25 -5.64 -14.58
CA ARG A 75 -10.89 -6.59 -15.50
C ARG A 75 -9.89 -7.59 -16.09
N ASP A 76 -8.82 -7.09 -16.70
CA ASP A 76 -7.92 -7.89 -17.56
C ASP A 76 -6.76 -8.50 -16.78
N TYR A 77 -6.50 -8.01 -15.56
CA TYR A 77 -5.55 -8.62 -14.64
C TYR A 77 -6.22 -9.39 -13.51
N LEU A 78 -6.91 -8.71 -12.58
CA LEU A 78 -7.44 -9.37 -11.37
C LEU A 78 -8.58 -10.34 -11.68
N TRP A 79 -9.62 -9.88 -12.39
CA TRP A 79 -10.78 -10.73 -12.70
C TRP A 79 -10.41 -11.86 -13.67
N LEU A 80 -9.79 -11.54 -14.81
CA LEU A 80 -9.45 -12.52 -15.85
C LEU A 80 -8.52 -13.65 -15.35
N ASN A 81 -7.57 -13.36 -14.46
CA ASN A 81 -6.61 -14.36 -13.96
C ASN A 81 -7.04 -14.99 -12.62
N SER A 82 -8.28 -14.76 -12.17
CA SER A 82 -8.85 -15.36 -10.95
C SER A 82 -9.84 -16.50 -11.25
N SER A 83 -10.03 -16.83 -12.53
CA SER A 83 -10.86 -17.95 -13.02
C SER A 83 -10.13 -19.28 -13.01
#